data_AF-A0A158KRT6-F1
#
_entry.id   AF-A0A158KRT6-F1
#
_cell.length_a   1.000
_cell.length_b   1.000
_cell.length_c   1.000
_cell.angle_alpha   90.00
_cell.angle_beta   90.00
_cell.angle_gamma   90.00
#
_symmetry.space_group_name_H-M   'P 1'
#
loop_
_entity.id
_entity.type
_entity.pdbx_description
1 polymer ?
#
loop_
_entity_poly.entity_id
_entity_poly.type
_entity_poly.pdbx_seq_one_letter_code
_entity_poly.pdbx_strand_id
1 'polypeptide(L)'
;MNDGTIERSSTGAGLNGDSSFGGLAIVNNGNIVQSFAVGSVSGGSHASGAGLVASNYGSIIQSYATGSATMYTTGGLALYNGGTISESFATTHQTPLFPPDQKAGVAFTNDGTIADNVFWDVQATTATNSVYSGKALPAANGLTTAQMSAAASFGTTWDFSPTGTWVMPAGGTHPILRWQQGAQ
;
A
#
# COMPACT_ATOMS: atom_id res chain seq x y z
N MET A 1 17.08 0.02 4.10
CA MET A 1 16.99 -1.31 3.46
C MET A 1 16.56 -2.29 4.52
N ASN A 2 15.67 -3.23 4.20
CA ASN A 2 15.25 -4.30 5.11
C ASN A 2 15.71 -5.66 4.56
N ASP A 3 16.63 -6.32 5.26
CA ASP A 3 17.05 -7.71 4.99
C ASP A 3 16.56 -8.68 6.08
N GLY A 4 15.81 -8.18 7.05
CA GLY A 4 15.27 -8.95 8.17
C GLY A 4 13.74 -8.84 8.23
N THR A 5 13.20 -8.60 9.43
CA THR A 5 11.75 -8.50 9.63
C THR A 5 11.36 -7.14 10.21
N ILE A 6 10.43 -6.48 9.55
CA ILE A 6 9.66 -5.34 10.07
C ILE A 6 8.28 -5.89 10.41
N GLU A 7 7.99 -6.08 11.70
CA GLU A 7 6.73 -6.63 12.19
C GLU A 7 6.04 -5.62 13.11
N ARG A 8 4.70 -5.52 13.02
CA ARG A 8 3.86 -4.68 13.90
C ARG A 8 4.42 -3.26 14.08
N SER A 9 4.82 -2.68 12.97
CA SER A 9 5.51 -1.40 12.94
C SER A 9 4.71 -0.36 12.15
N SER A 10 4.91 0.91 12.49
CA SER A 10 4.27 2.01 11.78
C SER A 10 5.18 3.21 11.61
N THR A 11 4.86 4.05 10.63
CA THR A 11 5.50 5.35 10.42
C THR A 11 4.50 6.38 9.95
N GLY A 12 4.63 7.59 10.49
CA GLY A 12 3.91 8.79 10.03
C GLY A 12 4.85 9.89 9.52
N ALA A 13 6.14 9.60 9.35
CA ALA A 13 7.12 10.59 8.95
C ALA A 13 6.86 11.09 7.52
N GLY A 14 6.94 12.41 7.34
CA GLY A 14 6.93 13.04 6.02
C GLY A 14 8.30 12.90 5.36
N LEU A 15 8.33 12.46 4.10
CA LEU A 15 9.54 12.31 3.30
C LEU A 15 9.55 13.33 2.15
N ASN A 16 10.71 13.93 1.91
CA ASN A 16 10.95 14.85 0.81
C ASN A 16 12.29 14.55 0.13
N GLY A 17 12.28 14.42 -1.20
CA GLY A 17 13.49 14.47 -2.02
C GLY A 17 13.27 14.00 -3.46
N ASP A 18 14.33 13.95 -4.25
CA ASP A 18 14.27 13.67 -5.71
C ASP A 18 14.65 12.23 -6.09
N SER A 19 14.59 11.30 -5.15
CA SER A 19 14.94 9.88 -5.33
C SER A 19 13.71 8.97 -5.26
N SER A 20 13.94 7.65 -5.14
CA SER A 20 12.89 6.66 -4.89
C SER A 20 12.58 6.52 -3.40
N PHE A 21 11.30 6.61 -3.02
CA PHE A 21 10.87 6.56 -1.62
C PHE A 21 9.83 5.46 -1.34
N GLY A 22 9.89 4.95 -0.11
CA GLY A 22 8.86 4.10 0.48
C GLY A 22 8.70 4.47 1.94
N GLY A 23 7.48 4.48 2.45
CA GLY A 23 7.19 4.90 3.83
C GLY A 23 7.99 4.14 4.88
N LEU A 24 8.00 2.80 4.83
CA LEU A 24 8.73 1.95 5.78
C LEU A 24 10.15 1.60 5.34
N ALA A 25 10.37 1.38 4.05
CA ALA A 25 11.68 1.01 3.53
C ALA A 25 11.84 1.41 2.07
N ILE A 26 13.05 1.81 1.68
CA ILE A 26 13.37 1.99 0.26
C ILE A 26 13.41 0.62 -0.44
N VAL A 27 14.17 -0.34 0.12
CA VAL A 27 14.28 -1.71 -0.41
C VAL A 27 13.88 -2.70 0.67
N ASN A 28 13.03 -3.66 0.33
CA ASN A 28 12.66 -4.80 1.16
C ASN A 28 13.11 -6.13 0.51
N ASN A 29 14.15 -6.75 1.06
CA ASN A 29 14.58 -8.11 0.72
C ASN A 29 14.04 -9.15 1.71
N GLY A 30 13.64 -8.72 2.90
CA GLY A 30 13.09 -9.56 3.97
C GLY A 30 11.56 -9.52 4.06
N ASN A 31 11.03 -9.49 5.28
CA ASN A 31 9.60 -9.55 5.55
C ASN A 31 9.10 -8.22 6.14
N ILE A 32 7.99 -7.71 5.60
CA ILE A 32 7.16 -6.67 6.20
C ILE A 32 5.83 -7.31 6.56
N VAL A 33 5.50 -7.36 7.84
CA VAL A 33 4.35 -8.11 8.37
C VAL A 33 3.55 -7.21 9.31
N GLN A 34 2.23 -7.18 9.14
CA GLN A 34 1.34 -6.45 10.06
C GLN A 34 1.81 -5.00 10.29
N SER A 35 2.28 -4.32 9.25
CA SER A 35 2.92 -3.00 9.36
C SER A 35 2.32 -1.99 8.40
N PHE A 36 2.42 -0.70 8.71
CA PHE A 36 1.77 0.32 7.90
C PHE A 36 2.49 1.67 7.84
N ALA A 37 2.15 2.47 6.82
CA ALA A 37 2.65 3.82 6.66
C ALA A 37 1.50 4.81 6.40
N VAL A 38 1.51 5.93 7.11
CA VAL A 38 0.51 7.01 6.97
C VAL A 38 1.13 8.35 6.58
N GLY A 39 2.46 8.41 6.53
CA GLY A 39 3.20 9.63 6.20
C GLY A 39 3.02 10.09 4.75
N SER A 40 3.23 11.38 4.52
CA SER A 40 3.27 11.94 3.17
C SER A 40 4.66 11.77 2.55
N VAL A 41 4.70 11.52 1.25
CA VAL A 41 5.93 11.42 0.47
C VAL A 41 5.84 12.39 -0.69
N SER A 42 6.82 13.28 -0.81
CA SER A 42 6.84 14.34 -1.83
C SER A 42 8.20 14.42 -2.49
N GLY A 43 8.25 14.83 -3.76
CA GLY A 43 9.50 15.03 -4.47
C GLY A 43 9.33 15.82 -5.77
N GLY A 44 10.42 16.13 -6.46
CA GLY A 44 10.41 16.87 -7.72
C GLY A 44 10.07 16.02 -8.96
N SER A 45 10.40 16.55 -10.14
CA SER A 45 10.07 15.95 -11.45
C SER A 45 10.75 14.61 -11.77
N HIS A 46 11.76 14.22 -10.97
CA HIS A 46 12.45 12.94 -11.09
C HIS A 46 12.12 12.00 -9.92
N ALA A 47 11.30 12.45 -8.97
CA ALA A 47 10.95 11.66 -7.80
C ALA A 47 9.94 10.57 -8.14
N SER A 48 10.16 9.42 -7.54
CA SER A 48 9.31 8.24 -7.68
C SER A 48 9.10 7.62 -6.32
N GLY A 49 8.02 6.87 -6.12
CA GLY A 49 7.86 6.18 -4.85
C GLY A 49 6.51 5.54 -4.64
N ALA A 50 6.31 5.07 -3.42
CA ALA A 50 5.06 4.44 -3.02
C ALA A 50 4.79 4.59 -1.52
N GLY A 51 3.56 4.26 -1.13
CA GLY A 51 3.11 4.40 0.25
C GLY A 51 3.91 3.55 1.24
N LEU A 52 4.30 2.31 0.89
CA LEU A 52 4.97 1.39 1.82
C LEU A 52 6.45 1.17 1.52
N VAL A 53 6.79 0.74 0.29
CA VAL A 53 8.18 0.46 -0.10
C VAL A 53 8.50 0.94 -1.52
N ALA A 54 9.73 1.36 -1.80
CA ALA A 54 10.11 1.65 -3.19
C ALA A 54 10.32 0.34 -3.99
N SER A 55 11.06 -0.62 -3.45
CA SER A 55 11.31 -1.91 -4.11
C SER A 55 11.08 -3.08 -3.17
N ASN A 56 10.18 -3.99 -3.54
CA ASN A 56 9.92 -5.22 -2.82
C ASN A 56 10.52 -6.43 -3.57
N TYR A 57 11.52 -7.07 -3.00
CA TYR A 57 12.06 -8.37 -3.43
C TYR A 57 11.71 -9.49 -2.45
N GLY A 58 11.34 -9.15 -1.21
CA GLY A 58 10.87 -10.09 -0.20
C GLY A 58 9.34 -10.18 -0.13
N SER A 59 8.79 -10.25 1.09
CA SER A 59 7.35 -10.39 1.31
C SER A 59 6.73 -9.20 2.05
N ILE A 60 5.55 -8.75 1.59
CA ILE A 60 4.68 -7.82 2.29
C ILE A 60 3.36 -8.54 2.63
N ILE A 61 3.03 -8.64 3.91
CA ILE A 61 1.93 -9.46 4.42
C ILE A 61 1.13 -8.66 5.44
N GLN A 62 -0.20 -8.62 5.30
CA GLN A 62 -1.07 -7.97 6.28
C GLN A 62 -0.69 -6.49 6.51
N SER A 63 -0.43 -5.77 5.43
CA SER A 63 0.20 -4.45 5.51
C SER A 63 -0.53 -3.41 4.69
N TYR A 64 -0.39 -2.13 5.05
CA TYR A 64 -1.12 -1.09 4.34
C TYR A 64 -0.43 0.27 4.30
N ALA A 65 -0.85 1.09 3.35
CA ALA A 65 -0.43 2.49 3.26
C ALA A 65 -1.62 3.41 3.02
N THR A 66 -1.74 4.47 3.81
CA THR A 66 -2.88 5.43 3.77
C THR A 66 -2.44 6.90 3.70
N GLY A 67 -1.14 7.16 3.52
CA GLY A 67 -0.60 8.51 3.42
C GLY A 67 -0.89 9.22 2.08
N SER A 68 -0.01 10.10 1.65
CA SER A 68 -0.11 10.78 0.34
C SER A 68 1.21 10.73 -0.42
N ALA A 69 1.14 10.78 -1.74
CA ALA A 69 2.30 10.70 -2.63
C ALA A 69 2.19 11.76 -3.75
N THR A 70 3.08 12.76 -3.72
CA THR A 70 3.17 13.80 -4.76
C THR A 70 4.51 13.68 -5.49
N MET A 71 4.50 13.08 -6.68
CA MET A 71 5.71 12.60 -7.38
C MET A 71 5.45 12.43 -8.88
N TYR A 72 6.49 12.12 -9.67
CA TYR A 72 6.33 11.82 -11.09
C TYR A 72 5.69 10.44 -11.31
N THR A 73 6.23 9.40 -10.65
CA THR A 73 5.64 8.04 -10.68
C THR A 73 5.28 7.57 -9.28
N THR A 74 4.11 6.93 -9.15
CA THR A 74 3.60 6.53 -7.83
C THR A 74 2.97 5.13 -7.82
N GLY A 75 3.22 4.37 -6.75
CA GLY A 75 2.50 3.14 -6.42
C GLY A 75 1.78 3.24 -5.07
N GLY A 76 0.67 2.54 -4.88
CA GLY A 76 -0.05 2.57 -3.61
C GLY A 76 0.74 1.91 -2.47
N LEU A 77 1.18 0.66 -2.67
CA LEU A 77 2.02 -0.08 -1.73
C LEU A 77 3.50 -0.07 -2.13
N ALA A 78 3.78 -0.41 -3.40
CA ALA A 78 5.15 -0.56 -3.90
C ALA A 78 5.37 0.22 -5.19
N LEU A 79 6.57 0.76 -5.42
CA LEU A 79 6.92 1.26 -6.76
C LEU A 79 7.29 0.08 -7.66
N TYR A 80 8.19 -0.79 -7.20
CA TYR A 80 8.55 -2.04 -7.86
C TYR A 80 8.25 -3.24 -6.96
N ASN A 81 7.56 -4.26 -7.51
CA ASN A 81 7.37 -5.55 -6.87
C ASN A 81 8.00 -6.68 -7.69
N GLY A 82 9.12 -7.22 -7.23
CA GLY A 82 9.70 -8.49 -7.68
C GLY A 82 9.47 -9.66 -6.71
N GLY A 83 8.97 -9.37 -5.50
CA GLY A 83 8.65 -10.36 -4.47
C GLY A 83 7.15 -10.69 -4.37
N THR A 84 6.66 -10.89 -3.15
CA THR A 84 5.25 -11.23 -2.89
C THR A 84 4.52 -10.16 -2.09
N ILE A 85 3.26 -9.88 -2.44
CA ILE A 85 2.34 -9.05 -1.65
C ILE A 85 1.05 -9.82 -1.43
N SER A 86 0.61 -9.93 -0.17
CA SER A 86 -0.62 -10.64 0.20
C SER A 86 -1.37 -9.98 1.35
N GLU A 87 -2.69 -10.10 1.36
CA GLU A 87 -3.59 -9.60 2.41
C GLU A 87 -3.29 -8.15 2.78
N SER A 88 -3.08 -7.29 1.80
CA SER A 88 -2.57 -5.93 2.00
C SER A 88 -3.40 -4.92 1.22
N PHE A 89 -3.38 -3.65 1.60
CA PHE A 89 -4.16 -2.64 0.88
C PHE A 89 -3.54 -1.25 0.83
N ALA A 90 -3.94 -0.46 -0.17
CA ALA A 90 -3.56 0.95 -0.26
C ALA A 90 -4.76 1.88 -0.39
N THR A 91 -4.69 3.00 0.34
CA THR A 91 -5.53 4.19 0.14
C THR A 91 -4.68 5.45 -0.05
N THR A 92 -3.38 5.29 -0.28
CA THR A 92 -2.44 6.40 -0.47
C THR A 92 -2.93 7.36 -1.54
N HIS A 93 -3.17 8.61 -1.18
CA HIS A 93 -3.65 9.62 -2.12
C HIS A 93 -2.53 10.04 -3.08
N GLN A 94 -2.71 9.84 -4.38
CA GLN A 94 -1.67 10.05 -5.39
C GLN A 94 -1.93 11.31 -6.20
N THR A 95 -0.93 12.19 -6.23
CA THR A 95 -0.92 13.42 -7.03
C THR A 95 0.26 13.39 -8.00
N PRO A 96 0.10 12.85 -9.23
CA PRO A 96 1.12 12.91 -10.26
C PRO A 96 1.46 14.36 -10.62
N LEU A 97 2.74 14.68 -10.72
CA LEU A 97 3.18 16.06 -10.98
C LEU A 97 3.12 16.47 -12.45
N PHE A 98 3.19 15.50 -13.38
CA PHE A 98 3.29 15.78 -14.81
C PHE A 98 2.51 14.74 -15.62
N PRO A 99 1.89 15.13 -16.75
CA PRO A 99 1.28 14.18 -17.69
C PRO A 99 2.33 13.31 -18.42
N PRO A 100 1.99 12.07 -18.80
CA PRO A 100 0.76 11.36 -18.44
C PRO A 100 0.74 10.98 -16.95
N ASP A 101 -0.44 10.80 -16.35
CA ASP A 101 -0.58 10.32 -14.98
C ASP A 101 0.06 8.92 -14.83
N GLN A 102 1.24 8.85 -14.22
CA GLN A 102 1.97 7.61 -13.98
C GLN A 102 1.73 7.12 -12.56
N LYS A 103 0.58 6.48 -12.34
CA LYS A 103 0.18 5.95 -11.02
C LYS A 103 -0.46 4.56 -11.09
N ALA A 104 -0.35 3.83 -9.99
CA ALA A 104 -1.01 2.53 -9.80
C ALA A 104 -1.51 2.37 -8.36
N GLY A 105 -2.66 1.70 -8.20
CA GLY A 105 -3.32 1.51 -6.91
C GLY A 105 -2.57 0.59 -5.95
N VAL A 106 -1.76 -0.35 -6.46
CA VAL A 106 -1.00 -1.31 -5.64
C VAL A 106 0.49 -1.22 -5.93
N ALA A 107 0.91 -1.53 -7.16
CA ALA A 107 2.32 -1.52 -7.53
C ALA A 107 2.53 -0.81 -8.88
N PHE A 108 3.51 0.09 -9.00
CA PHE A 108 3.74 0.71 -10.31
C PHE A 108 4.25 -0.32 -11.32
N THR A 109 5.30 -1.08 -10.99
CA THR A 109 5.76 -2.24 -11.77
C THR A 109 5.64 -3.52 -10.96
N ASN A 110 5.13 -4.60 -11.56
CA ASN A 110 5.00 -5.91 -10.93
C ASN A 110 5.57 -7.03 -11.81
N ASP A 111 6.73 -7.54 -11.41
CA ASP A 111 7.36 -8.76 -11.96
C ASP A 111 7.17 -9.97 -11.02
N GLY A 112 6.77 -9.72 -9.77
CA GLY A 112 6.51 -10.73 -8.75
C GLY A 112 5.06 -11.17 -8.68
N THR A 113 4.64 -11.60 -7.48
CA THR A 113 3.27 -12.08 -7.23
C THR A 113 2.52 -11.11 -6.31
N ILE A 114 1.34 -10.68 -6.75
CA ILE A 114 0.37 -9.99 -5.92
C ILE A 114 -0.83 -10.92 -5.80
N ALA A 115 -1.19 -11.31 -4.58
CA ALA A 115 -2.28 -12.23 -4.32
C ALA A 115 -3.66 -11.58 -4.50
N ASP A 116 -4.68 -12.39 -4.81
CA ASP A 116 -6.05 -11.92 -5.08
C ASP A 116 -6.75 -11.30 -3.87
N ASN A 117 -6.15 -11.37 -2.68
CA ASN A 117 -6.62 -10.72 -1.46
C ASN A 117 -5.90 -9.39 -1.16
N VAL A 118 -5.27 -8.78 -2.17
CA VAL A 118 -4.72 -7.44 -2.12
C VAL A 118 -5.70 -6.46 -2.76
N PHE A 119 -5.94 -5.33 -2.12
CA PHE A 119 -6.97 -4.37 -2.53
C PHE A 119 -6.42 -2.95 -2.62
N TRP A 120 -7.08 -2.07 -3.35
CA TRP A 120 -6.83 -0.63 -3.26
C TRP A 120 -8.13 0.15 -3.35
N ASP A 121 -8.14 1.34 -2.76
CA ASP A 121 -9.28 2.24 -2.88
C ASP A 121 -9.14 3.11 -4.14
N VAL A 122 -9.96 2.86 -5.15
CA VAL A 122 -9.91 3.57 -6.44
C VAL A 122 -10.22 5.05 -6.31
N GLN A 123 -11.00 5.45 -5.29
CA GLN A 123 -11.40 6.84 -5.06
C GLN A 123 -10.33 7.58 -4.26
N ALA A 124 -9.82 6.96 -3.19
CA ALA A 124 -8.79 7.57 -2.35
C ALA A 124 -7.45 7.70 -3.09
N THR A 125 -7.03 6.63 -3.78
CA THR A 125 -5.77 6.63 -4.56
C THR A 125 -5.87 7.42 -5.85
N THR A 126 -7.08 7.59 -6.40
CA THR A 126 -7.35 8.09 -7.76
C THR A 126 -6.83 7.19 -8.89
N ALA A 127 -6.29 6.00 -8.58
CA ALA A 127 -5.79 5.05 -9.55
C ALA A 127 -6.88 4.08 -10.01
N THR A 128 -7.03 3.96 -11.33
CA THR A 128 -8.01 3.06 -11.96
C THR A 128 -7.50 1.64 -12.16
N ASN A 129 -6.18 1.42 -12.12
CA ASN A 129 -5.54 0.11 -12.28
C ASN A 129 -4.72 -0.25 -11.03
N SER A 130 -4.67 -1.54 -10.69
CA SER A 130 -3.82 -2.07 -9.60
C SER A 130 -2.33 -1.94 -9.90
N VAL A 131 -1.95 -2.21 -11.16
CA VAL A 131 -0.57 -2.24 -11.63
C VAL A 131 -0.43 -1.44 -12.91
N TYR A 132 0.61 -0.62 -13.02
CA TYR A 132 0.87 0.17 -14.23
C TYR A 132 1.60 -0.64 -15.31
N SER A 133 2.61 -1.44 -14.92
CA SER A 133 3.35 -2.34 -15.81
C SER A 133 3.53 -3.73 -15.19
N GLY A 134 3.28 -4.80 -15.94
CA GLY A 134 3.37 -6.18 -15.48
C GLY A 134 2.01 -6.81 -15.15
N LYS A 135 1.99 -7.89 -14.35
CA LYS A 135 0.75 -8.62 -14.05
C LYS A 135 -0.13 -7.82 -13.09
N ALA A 136 -1.30 -7.39 -13.55
CA ALA A 136 -2.30 -6.69 -12.75
C ALA A 136 -3.26 -7.65 -12.02
N LEU A 137 -3.86 -7.14 -10.93
CA LEU A 137 -5.02 -7.76 -10.29
C LEU A 137 -6.31 -7.48 -11.10
N PRO A 138 -7.35 -8.32 -10.95
CA PRO A 138 -8.68 -8.04 -11.49
C PRO A 138 -9.25 -6.70 -11.02
N ALA A 139 -10.11 -6.08 -11.82
CA ALA A 139 -10.77 -4.81 -11.46
C ALA A 139 -11.61 -4.91 -10.17
N ALA A 140 -12.08 -6.12 -9.81
CA ALA A 140 -12.81 -6.38 -8.57
C ALA A 140 -11.99 -6.12 -7.29
N ASN A 141 -10.66 -6.08 -7.39
CA ASN A 141 -9.77 -5.74 -6.28
C ASN A 141 -9.68 -4.23 -6.04
N GLY A 142 -10.14 -3.42 -6.99
CA GLY A 142 -10.29 -1.97 -6.84
C GLY A 142 -11.61 -1.66 -6.16
N LEU A 143 -11.55 -1.39 -4.86
CA LEU A 143 -12.71 -1.08 -4.04
C LEU A 143 -13.01 0.42 -4.09
N THR A 144 -14.28 0.79 -4.04
CA THR A 144 -14.69 2.16 -3.66
C THR A 144 -14.39 2.40 -2.18
N THR A 145 -14.35 3.65 -1.72
CA THR A 145 -14.18 3.97 -0.29
C THR A 145 -15.28 3.35 0.57
N ALA A 146 -16.52 3.30 0.08
CA ALA A 146 -17.61 2.63 0.77
C ALA A 146 -17.37 1.13 0.92
N GLN A 147 -16.85 0.47 -0.12
CA GLN A 147 -16.48 -0.94 -0.05
C GLN A 147 -15.26 -1.17 0.84
N MET A 148 -14.24 -0.30 0.77
CA MET A 148 -13.07 -0.32 1.64
C MET A 148 -13.45 -0.19 3.12
N SER A 149 -14.55 0.48 3.43
CA SER A 149 -15.12 0.63 4.78
C SER A 149 -16.00 -0.55 5.23
N ALA A 150 -16.13 -1.60 4.42
CA ALA A 150 -17.00 -2.74 4.71
C ALA A 150 -16.20 -4.04 4.75
N ALA A 151 -16.16 -4.69 5.92
CA ALA A 151 -15.38 -5.94 6.13
C ALA A 151 -15.74 -7.05 5.12
N ALA A 152 -17.00 -7.12 4.69
CA ALA A 152 -17.47 -8.09 3.70
C ALA A 152 -16.82 -7.93 2.32
N SER A 153 -16.27 -6.76 1.99
CA SER A 153 -15.63 -6.50 0.69
C SER A 153 -14.26 -7.18 0.53
N PHE A 154 -13.63 -7.62 1.63
CA PHE A 154 -12.30 -8.22 1.62
C PHE A 154 -12.33 -9.76 1.47
N GLY A 155 -13.51 -10.31 1.18
CA GLY A 155 -13.72 -11.74 1.05
C GLY A 155 -13.50 -12.51 2.36
N THR A 156 -13.26 -13.80 2.25
CA THR A 156 -13.13 -14.71 3.41
C THR A 156 -11.70 -14.88 3.90
N THR A 157 -10.72 -14.34 3.16
CA THR A 157 -9.30 -14.48 3.51
C THR A 157 -8.84 -13.50 4.59
N TRP A 158 -9.56 -12.38 4.76
CA TRP A 158 -9.25 -11.40 5.79
C TRP A 158 -10.05 -11.73 7.06
N ASP A 159 -9.35 -11.92 8.17
CA ASP A 159 -9.99 -12.24 9.45
C ASP A 159 -10.33 -10.96 10.24
N PHE A 160 -11.61 -10.62 10.26
CA PHE A 160 -12.21 -9.54 11.07
C PHE A 160 -12.88 -10.03 12.36
N SER A 161 -12.77 -11.32 12.70
CA SER A 161 -13.30 -11.88 13.95
C SER A 161 -12.65 -11.22 15.17
N PRO A 162 -13.19 -11.38 16.40
CA PRO A 162 -12.58 -10.80 17.61
C PRO A 162 -11.11 -11.15 17.85
N THR A 163 -10.62 -12.25 17.26
CA THR A 163 -9.23 -12.71 17.35
C THR A 163 -8.43 -12.49 16.06
N GLY A 164 -9.05 -11.93 15.03
CA GLY A 164 -8.45 -11.77 13.71
C GLY A 164 -7.42 -10.65 13.62
N THR A 165 -6.70 -10.59 12.50
CA THR A 165 -5.67 -9.56 12.26
C THR A 165 -6.27 -8.16 12.10
N TRP A 166 -7.45 -8.07 11.50
CA TRP A 166 -8.05 -6.81 11.10
C TRP A 166 -9.20 -6.40 11.99
N VAL A 167 -9.40 -5.09 12.07
CA VAL A 167 -10.55 -4.44 12.67
C VAL A 167 -11.12 -3.47 11.66
N MET A 168 -12.45 -3.46 11.51
CA MET A 168 -13.14 -2.38 10.80
C MET A 168 -13.67 -1.38 11.84
N PRO A 169 -13.06 -0.19 11.99
CA PRO A 169 -13.54 0.79 12.96
C PRO A 169 -14.93 1.30 12.60
N ALA A 170 -15.77 1.55 13.61
CA ALA A 170 -17.05 2.21 13.38
C ALA A 170 -16.82 3.62 12.81
N GLY A 171 -17.38 3.89 11.62
CA GLY A 171 -17.17 5.16 10.91
C GLY A 171 -15.78 5.32 10.27
N GLY A 172 -14.93 4.28 10.31
CA GLY A 172 -13.64 4.27 9.60
C GLY A 172 -13.82 4.16 8.09
N THR A 173 -12.81 4.62 7.34
CA THR A 173 -12.80 4.57 5.87
C THR A 173 -12.06 3.35 5.30
N HIS A 174 -11.40 2.57 6.17
CA HIS A 174 -10.63 1.38 5.81
C HIS A 174 -10.37 0.50 7.04
N PRO A 175 -9.96 -0.77 6.86
CA PRO A 175 -9.51 -1.63 7.95
C PRO A 175 -8.29 -1.07 8.66
N ILE A 176 -8.14 -1.40 9.92
CA ILE A 176 -6.94 -1.16 10.70
C ILE A 176 -6.43 -2.49 11.27
N LEU A 177 -5.12 -2.63 11.40
CA LEU A 177 -4.50 -3.74 12.12
C LEU A 177 -4.90 -3.73 13.60
N ARG A 178 -5.36 -4.86 14.12
CA ARG A 178 -5.89 -4.99 15.49
C ARG A 178 -4.89 -4.54 16.55
N TRP A 179 -3.61 -4.87 16.40
CA TRP A 179 -2.58 -4.51 17.36
C TRP A 179 -2.44 -3.00 17.55
N GLN A 180 -2.81 -2.18 16.56
CA GLN A 180 -2.70 -0.72 16.65
C GLN A 180 -3.72 -0.10 17.61
N GLN A 181 -4.82 -0.80 17.91
CA GLN A 181 -5.81 -0.31 18.87
C GLN A 181 -5.25 -0.19 20.29
N GLY A 182 -4.20 -0.96 20.62
CA GLY A 182 -3.52 -0.90 21.91
C GLY A 182 -2.33 0.06 21.96
N ALA A 183 -2.02 0.76 20.86
CA ALA A 183 -0.87 1.65 20.73
C ALA A 183 -1.25 3.15 20.72
N GLN A 184 -2.53 3.47 20.96
CA GLN A 184 -3.05 4.84 21.10
C GLN A 184 -3.27 5.21 22.57
#